data_AF-A0A3D0NH19-F1
#
_entry.id   AF-A0A3D0NH19-F1
#
_cell.length_a   1.000
_cell.length_b   1.000
_cell.length_c   1.000
_cell.angle_alpha   90.00
_cell.angle_beta   90.00
_cell.angle_gamma   90.00
#
_symmetry.space_group_name_H-M   'P 1'
#
loop_
_entity.id
_entity.type
_entity.pdbx_description
1 polymer ?
#
loop_
_entity_poly.entity_id
_entity_poly.type
_entity_poly.pdbx_seq_one_letter_code
_entity_poly.pdbx_strand_id
1 'polypeptide(L)'
;MPKMATRLHNTALIRSLNTQIGDHGGGARLMHLGRRDEPNLKYPDMGSVLARELGRPDLQVPDYVSFYTATEGRGNAVGQPGFLGARYAPMFLTTDNKPAHLSRLEDITDLDHKERADLRQLLSNRFAKGRVSESLGSHNVAYGRVRGLMSSEKLFDLSDEPQKIKDRYGNSLFAQQAMVARRLVEAGTPFVKVARAWWDSHGQNFETHLELVTELDHVMSTLLDDLEERGLLEDTLVITLAEFGRTPTINASLGRDHFARAWSASLTGCGIKGGTVFGATDEDGQHVKDNEIGAAELFATIYKAVGIDPHHEYFFGSRPIPLVDPGTHAIDEVLA
;
A
#
# COMPACT_ATOMS: atom_id res chain seq x y z
N MET A 1 17.18 6.87 -12.86
CA MET A 1 16.37 7.61 -11.86
C MET A 1 17.20 8.72 -11.20
N PRO A 2 17.64 9.73 -11.97
CA PRO A 2 18.45 10.83 -11.43
C PRO A 2 17.71 11.68 -10.39
N LYS A 3 16.39 11.85 -10.49
CA LYS A 3 15.64 12.67 -9.54
C LYS A 3 15.63 12.00 -8.17
N MET A 4 15.25 10.73 -8.09
CA MET A 4 15.28 9.97 -6.84
C MET A 4 16.68 9.87 -6.24
N ALA A 5 17.73 9.76 -7.06
CA ALA A 5 19.11 9.71 -6.55
C ALA A 5 19.48 10.92 -5.66
N THR A 6 18.94 12.11 -5.95
CA THR A 6 19.20 13.31 -5.14
C THR A 6 18.42 13.35 -3.81
N ARG A 7 17.41 12.48 -3.64
CA ARG A 7 16.66 12.30 -2.38
C ARG A 7 17.18 11.14 -1.52
N LEU A 8 18.32 10.52 -1.88
CA LEU A 8 18.86 9.40 -1.12
C LEU A 8 19.13 9.73 0.35
N HIS A 9 19.37 10.99 0.69
CA HIS A 9 19.55 11.42 2.08
C HIS A 9 18.31 11.19 2.97
N ASN A 10 17.12 11.00 2.38
CA ASN A 10 15.87 10.66 3.08
C ASN A 10 15.47 9.18 2.87
N THR A 11 16.19 8.44 2.02
CA THR A 11 15.82 7.09 1.58
C THR A 11 16.84 6.05 2.05
N ALA A 12 16.36 4.91 2.53
CA ALA A 12 17.13 3.69 2.66
C ALA A 12 16.88 2.78 1.45
N LEU A 13 17.95 2.29 0.84
CA LEU A 13 17.92 1.28 -0.23
C LEU A 13 18.29 -0.09 0.34
N ILE A 14 17.39 -1.05 0.21
CA ILE A 14 17.61 -2.45 0.57
C ILE A 14 17.90 -3.21 -0.73
N ARG A 15 19.05 -3.88 -0.84
CA ARG A 15 19.52 -4.56 -2.08
C ARG A 15 19.80 -6.05 -1.89
N SER A 16 19.25 -6.63 -0.83
CA SER A 16 19.54 -7.99 -0.37
C SER A 16 18.29 -8.84 -0.14
N LEU A 17 17.19 -8.51 -0.84
CA LEU A 17 15.96 -9.31 -0.76
C LEU A 17 16.11 -10.61 -1.55
N ASN A 18 15.88 -11.74 -0.88
CA ASN A 18 15.75 -13.06 -1.48
C ASN A 18 14.44 -13.70 -1.01
N THR A 19 13.39 -13.57 -1.81
CA THR A 19 12.05 -14.07 -1.47
C THR A 19 11.78 -15.49 -1.98
N GLN A 20 12.64 -15.99 -2.88
CA GLN A 20 12.61 -17.35 -3.47
C GLN A 20 11.34 -17.70 -4.27
N ILE A 21 10.32 -16.84 -4.29
CA ILE A 21 9.05 -17.05 -4.98
C ILE A 21 9.00 -16.15 -6.22
N GLY A 22 9.27 -16.75 -7.38
CA GLY A 22 9.31 -16.08 -8.68
C GLY A 22 8.03 -16.24 -9.50
N ASP A 23 6.87 -16.49 -8.89
CA ASP A 23 5.58 -16.49 -9.59
C ASP A 23 4.71 -15.33 -9.09
N HIS A 24 3.96 -14.68 -9.98
CA HIS A 24 3.23 -13.45 -9.61
C HIS A 24 2.24 -13.65 -8.47
N GLY A 25 1.52 -14.78 -8.44
CA GLY A 25 0.51 -15.03 -7.42
C GLY A 25 1.12 -15.23 -6.03
N GLY A 26 2.12 -16.11 -5.95
CA GLY A 26 2.85 -16.40 -4.72
C GLY A 26 3.67 -15.21 -4.24
N GLY A 27 4.42 -14.56 -5.14
CA GLY A 27 5.27 -13.41 -4.82
C GLY A 27 4.45 -12.23 -4.34
N ALA A 28 3.35 -11.89 -5.04
CA ALA A 28 2.49 -10.79 -4.63
C ALA A 28 1.81 -11.10 -3.28
N ARG A 29 1.35 -12.34 -3.07
CA ARG A 29 0.78 -12.74 -1.78
C ARG A 29 1.81 -12.62 -0.64
N LEU A 30 3.03 -13.11 -0.85
CA LEU A 30 4.12 -12.96 0.11
C LEU A 30 4.34 -11.49 0.46
N MET A 31 4.42 -10.61 -0.54
CA MET A 31 4.68 -9.18 -0.37
C MET A 31 3.45 -8.37 0.05
N HIS A 32 2.27 -8.98 0.11
CA HIS A 32 1.11 -8.42 0.78
C HIS A 32 1.09 -8.76 2.27
N LEU A 33 1.53 -9.96 2.63
CA LEU A 33 1.41 -10.51 3.99
C LEU A 33 2.69 -10.40 4.82
N GLY A 34 3.86 -10.25 4.19
CA GLY A 34 5.17 -10.35 4.84
C GLY A 34 5.56 -11.77 5.23
N ARG A 35 4.72 -12.76 4.89
CA ARG A 35 4.86 -14.16 5.29
C ARG A 35 4.23 -15.10 4.27
N ARG A 36 4.53 -16.39 4.39
CA ARG A 36 3.87 -17.43 3.60
C ARG A 36 2.43 -17.65 4.09
N ASP A 37 1.52 -17.85 3.15
CA ASP A 37 0.12 -18.18 3.43
C ASP A 37 0.01 -19.57 4.05
N GLU A 38 -1.04 -19.82 4.83
CA GLU A 38 -1.33 -21.15 5.39
C GLU A 38 -2.75 -21.60 5.03
N PRO A 39 -3.03 -22.91 4.92
CA PRO A 39 -4.32 -23.38 4.41
C PRO A 39 -5.54 -22.96 5.24
N ASN A 40 -5.39 -22.89 6.56
CA ASN A 40 -6.51 -22.79 7.51
C ASN A 40 -6.72 -21.37 8.07
N LEU A 41 -5.94 -20.40 7.62
CA LEU A 41 -6.01 -19.04 8.13
C LEU A 41 -5.73 -18.05 7.00
N LYS A 42 -6.59 -17.04 6.88
CA LYS A 42 -6.38 -15.92 5.98
C LYS A 42 -5.78 -14.77 6.76
N TYR A 43 -4.49 -14.53 6.54
CA TYR A 43 -3.79 -13.40 7.13
C TYR A 43 -4.26 -12.07 6.51
N PRO A 44 -4.37 -11.00 7.31
CA PRO A 44 -4.51 -9.65 6.79
C PRO A 44 -3.27 -9.26 6.00
N ASP A 45 -3.45 -8.46 4.95
CA ASP A 45 -2.32 -7.78 4.32
C ASP A 45 -1.81 -6.59 5.15
N MET A 46 -0.65 -6.07 4.76
CA MET A 46 -0.01 -4.92 5.40
C MET A 46 -0.95 -3.73 5.55
N GLY A 47 -1.74 -3.42 4.51
CA GLY A 47 -2.66 -2.28 4.54
C GLY A 47 -3.78 -2.46 5.55
N SER A 48 -4.28 -3.69 5.72
CA SER A 48 -5.30 -4.03 6.69
C SER A 48 -4.76 -4.01 8.12
N VAL A 49 -3.50 -4.44 8.32
CA VAL A 49 -2.79 -4.29 9.61
C VAL A 49 -2.62 -2.81 9.95
N LEU A 50 -2.10 -1.99 9.01
CA LEU A 50 -1.90 -0.56 9.23
C LEU A 50 -3.22 0.18 9.49
N ALA A 51 -4.29 -0.16 8.76
CA ALA A 51 -5.62 0.36 9.01
C ALA A 51 -6.15 -0.03 10.40
N ARG A 52 -5.78 -1.20 10.93
CA ARG A 52 -6.17 -1.66 12.27
C ARG A 52 -5.43 -0.91 13.36
N GLU A 53 -4.11 -0.77 13.22
CA GLU A 53 -3.22 -0.22 14.24
C GLU A 53 -3.21 1.31 14.25
N LEU A 54 -3.27 1.94 13.09
CA LEU A 54 -3.12 3.40 12.93
C LEU A 54 -4.45 4.10 12.57
N GLY A 55 -5.51 3.34 12.28
CA GLY A 55 -6.83 3.86 11.94
C GLY A 55 -7.45 4.68 13.07
N ARG A 56 -7.96 5.86 12.73
CA ARG A 56 -8.54 6.81 13.69
C ARG A 56 -10.07 6.86 13.54
N PRO A 57 -10.84 6.30 14.50
CA PRO A 57 -12.30 6.18 14.37
C PRO A 57 -13.05 7.53 14.28
N ASP A 58 -12.43 8.61 14.73
CA ASP A 58 -12.95 9.98 14.69
C ASP A 58 -12.76 10.65 13.33
N LEU A 59 -11.83 10.16 12.50
CA LEU A 59 -11.64 10.66 11.16
C LEU A 59 -12.65 10.07 10.19
N GLN A 60 -13.19 10.92 9.33
CA GLN A 60 -14.13 10.51 8.30
C GLN A 60 -13.42 10.23 6.98
N VAL A 61 -12.27 9.56 7.02
CA VAL A 61 -11.47 9.15 5.86
C VAL A 61 -11.41 7.63 5.76
N PRO A 62 -11.21 7.03 4.58
CA PRO A 62 -10.94 5.61 4.49
C PRO A 62 -9.62 5.25 5.18
N ASP A 63 -9.61 4.12 5.88
CA ASP A 63 -8.39 3.66 6.55
C ASP A 63 -7.39 2.99 5.58
N TYR A 64 -7.89 2.38 4.50
CA TYR A 64 -7.10 1.70 3.47
C TYR A 64 -7.69 1.94 2.08
N VAL A 65 -6.91 2.61 1.22
CA VAL A 65 -7.22 2.78 -0.21
C VAL A 65 -6.16 2.09 -1.08
N SER A 66 -6.60 1.37 -2.11
CA SER A 66 -5.71 0.72 -3.07
C SER A 66 -6.08 1.16 -4.49
N PHE A 67 -5.23 1.99 -5.07
CA PHE A 67 -5.25 2.34 -6.47
C PHE A 67 -4.48 1.33 -7.31
N TYR A 68 -5.00 1.02 -8.49
CA TYR A 68 -4.30 0.16 -9.45
C TYR A 68 -4.45 0.72 -10.86
N THR A 69 -3.33 1.06 -11.49
CA THR A 69 -3.30 1.45 -12.90
C THR A 69 -3.09 0.21 -13.78
N ALA A 70 -4.14 -0.12 -14.55
CA ALA A 70 -4.21 -1.11 -15.65
C ALA A 70 -4.80 -2.51 -15.37
N THR A 71 -5.01 -3.22 -16.48
CA THR A 71 -5.83 -4.44 -16.65
C THR A 71 -5.05 -5.74 -16.46
N GLU A 72 -3.74 -5.74 -16.67
CA GLU A 72 -2.89 -6.91 -16.45
C GLU A 72 -2.62 -7.12 -14.95
N GLY A 73 -2.82 -8.35 -14.48
CA GLY A 73 -2.71 -8.71 -13.06
C GLY A 73 -3.97 -8.47 -12.21
N ARG A 74 -5.09 -8.04 -12.82
CA ARG A 74 -6.40 -8.01 -12.14
C ARG A 74 -6.70 -9.38 -11.53
N GLY A 75 -6.74 -9.44 -10.20
CA GLY A 75 -7.14 -10.64 -9.44
C GLY A 75 -6.00 -11.41 -8.76
N ASN A 76 -4.73 -11.20 -9.12
CA ASN A 76 -3.62 -11.98 -8.55
C ASN A 76 -3.17 -11.47 -7.17
N ALA A 77 -3.51 -10.23 -6.82
CA ALA A 77 -3.05 -9.55 -5.61
C ALA A 77 -4.12 -8.58 -5.08
N VAL A 78 -5.35 -9.08 -4.92
CA VAL A 78 -6.41 -8.31 -4.25
C VAL A 78 -6.08 -8.32 -2.77
N GLY A 79 -5.75 -7.15 -2.23
CA GLY A 79 -5.57 -6.97 -0.80
C GLY A 79 -6.75 -7.54 -0.01
N GLN A 80 -6.47 -8.12 1.16
CA GLN A 80 -7.46 -8.84 1.94
C GLN A 80 -7.35 -8.49 3.43
N PRO A 81 -8.50 -8.30 4.12
CA PRO A 81 -8.51 -8.04 5.55
C PRO A 81 -8.19 -9.27 6.40
N GLY A 82 -8.21 -10.48 5.82
CA GLY A 82 -8.03 -11.72 6.55
C GLY A 82 -8.95 -11.82 7.77
N PHE A 83 -8.42 -12.35 8.86
CA PHE A 83 -9.14 -12.48 10.14
C PHE A 83 -9.41 -11.14 10.86
N LEU A 84 -8.84 -10.00 10.41
CA LEU A 84 -9.16 -8.69 11.00
C LEU A 84 -10.56 -8.20 10.62
N GLY A 85 -11.14 -8.77 9.55
CA GLY A 85 -12.52 -8.56 9.15
C GLY A 85 -12.75 -7.32 8.28
N ALA A 86 -13.96 -7.23 7.73
CA ALA A 86 -14.32 -6.30 6.67
C ALA A 86 -14.12 -4.80 6.99
N ARG A 87 -13.99 -4.44 8.28
CA ARG A 87 -13.69 -3.06 8.70
C ARG A 87 -12.40 -2.53 8.08
N TYR A 88 -11.37 -3.38 8.01
CA TYR A 88 -10.03 -3.00 7.55
C TYR A 88 -9.77 -3.39 6.10
N ALA A 89 -10.80 -3.84 5.37
CA ALA A 89 -10.64 -4.24 3.98
C ALA A 89 -10.25 -3.03 3.10
N PRO A 90 -9.39 -3.20 2.09
CA PRO A 90 -9.09 -2.14 1.13
C PRO A 90 -10.32 -1.61 0.39
N MET A 91 -10.32 -0.31 0.09
CA MET A 91 -11.16 0.26 -0.95
C MET A 91 -10.39 0.21 -2.28
N PHE A 92 -10.85 -0.59 -3.23
CA PHE A 92 -10.20 -0.76 -4.52
C PHE A 92 -10.69 0.24 -5.56
N LEU A 93 -9.75 0.93 -6.19
CA LEU A 93 -9.97 1.92 -7.24
C LEU A 93 -9.12 1.57 -8.45
N THR A 94 -9.75 0.99 -9.48
CA THR A 94 -9.07 0.36 -10.62
C THR A 94 -9.32 1.06 -11.96
N THR A 95 -10.40 1.81 -12.07
CA THR A 95 -10.81 2.49 -13.31
C THR A 95 -10.90 4.00 -13.16
N ASP A 96 -11.14 4.48 -11.95
CA ASP A 96 -11.31 5.89 -11.63
C ASP A 96 -10.61 6.16 -10.28
N ASN A 97 -10.18 7.40 -10.08
CA ASN A 97 -9.64 7.87 -8.82
C ASN A 97 -10.74 8.05 -7.77
N LYS A 98 -12.01 8.17 -8.18
CA LYS A 98 -13.16 8.33 -7.29
C LYS A 98 -14.00 7.06 -7.26
N PRO A 99 -14.44 6.59 -6.06
CA PRO A 99 -15.36 5.47 -6.00
C PRO A 99 -16.71 5.82 -6.66
N ALA A 100 -17.30 4.86 -7.36
CA ALA A 100 -18.61 5.05 -8.00
C ALA A 100 -19.71 5.32 -6.96
N HIS A 101 -20.67 6.16 -7.32
CA HIS A 101 -21.85 6.49 -6.50
C HIS A 101 -21.53 7.07 -5.11
N LEU A 102 -20.38 7.73 -4.96
CA LEU A 102 -20.02 8.42 -3.73
C LEU A 102 -20.86 9.68 -3.49
N SER A 103 -21.21 10.38 -4.57
CA SER A 103 -21.95 11.63 -4.50
C SER A 103 -23.40 11.35 -4.11
N ARG A 104 -23.94 12.18 -3.22
CA ARG A 104 -25.37 12.21 -2.95
C ARG A 104 -26.14 12.62 -4.22
N LEU A 105 -27.28 11.99 -4.48
CA LEU A 105 -28.20 12.40 -5.55
C LEU A 105 -28.69 13.83 -5.32
N GLU A 106 -28.80 14.62 -6.40
CA GLU A 106 -29.17 16.04 -6.34
C GLU A 106 -30.51 16.30 -5.66
N ASP A 107 -31.49 15.41 -5.85
CA ASP A 107 -32.84 15.53 -5.28
C ASP A 107 -32.91 15.21 -3.78
N ILE A 108 -31.83 14.68 -3.18
CA ILE A 108 -31.80 14.35 -1.75
C ILE A 108 -31.18 15.53 -0.99
N THR A 109 -31.95 16.15 -0.10
CA THR A 109 -31.45 17.22 0.77
C THR A 109 -30.54 16.67 1.89
N ASP A 110 -29.78 17.54 2.55
CA ASP A 110 -28.98 17.16 3.73
C ASP A 110 -29.83 16.58 4.85
N LEU A 111 -31.02 17.18 5.07
CA LEU A 111 -31.96 16.73 6.08
C LEU A 111 -32.50 15.35 5.74
N ASP A 112 -33.00 15.15 4.51
CA ASP A 112 -33.54 13.87 4.04
C ASP A 112 -32.48 12.75 4.11
N HIS A 113 -31.24 13.05 3.69
CA HIS A 113 -30.13 12.11 3.79
C HIS A 113 -29.84 11.69 5.24
N LYS A 114 -29.83 12.66 6.16
CA LYS A 114 -29.61 12.41 7.60
C LYS A 114 -30.74 11.58 8.21
N GLU A 115 -32.00 11.95 7.96
CA GLU A 115 -33.16 11.24 8.52
C GLU A 115 -33.24 9.79 8.03
N ARG A 116 -32.94 9.52 6.76
CA ARG A 116 -32.83 8.15 6.22
C ARG A 116 -31.71 7.36 6.90
N ALA A 117 -30.56 7.99 7.15
CA ALA A 117 -29.45 7.36 7.85
C ALA A 117 -29.81 7.03 9.30
N ASP A 118 -30.47 7.95 10.00
CA ASP A 118 -30.91 7.78 11.39
C ASP A 118 -31.97 6.66 11.50
N LEU A 119 -32.94 6.61 10.58
CA LEU A 119 -33.92 5.52 10.50
C LEU A 119 -33.25 4.16 10.25
N ARG A 120 -32.32 4.09 9.28
CA ARG A 120 -31.56 2.87 9.00
C ARG A 120 -30.80 2.41 10.25
N GLN A 121 -30.13 3.33 10.95
CA GLN A 121 -29.36 3.02 12.15
C GLN A 121 -30.27 2.50 13.27
N LEU A 122 -31.43 3.13 13.48
CA LEU A 122 -32.44 2.69 14.45
C LEU A 122 -32.90 1.24 14.16
N LEU A 123 -33.28 0.96 12.90
CA LEU A 123 -33.72 -0.36 12.47
C LEU A 123 -32.60 -1.40 12.60
N SER A 124 -31.38 -1.04 12.21
CA SER A 124 -30.20 -1.92 12.28
C SER A 124 -29.83 -2.25 13.72
N ASN A 125 -29.84 -1.28 14.62
CA ASN A 125 -29.59 -1.49 16.05
C ASN A 125 -30.65 -2.40 16.68
N ARG A 126 -31.93 -2.20 16.32
CA ARG A 126 -33.02 -3.06 16.78
C ARG A 126 -32.88 -4.49 16.27
N PHE A 127 -32.43 -4.66 15.02
CA PHE A 127 -32.21 -5.98 14.43
C PHE A 127 -30.97 -6.67 15.02
N ALA A 128 -29.89 -5.95 15.31
CA ALA A 128 -28.70 -6.51 15.93
C ALA A 128 -28.91 -6.93 17.39
N LYS A 129 -29.87 -6.31 18.11
CA LYS A 129 -30.15 -6.62 19.51
C LYS A 129 -30.52 -8.10 19.71
N GLY A 130 -29.70 -8.82 20.46
CA GLY A 130 -29.89 -10.25 20.76
C GLY A 130 -29.46 -11.20 19.64
N ARG A 131 -28.80 -10.71 18.58
CA ARG A 131 -28.26 -11.53 17.49
C ARG A 131 -26.74 -11.37 17.43
N VAL A 132 -26.01 -12.48 17.52
CA VAL A 132 -24.57 -12.49 17.25
C VAL A 132 -24.37 -13.17 15.89
N SER A 133 -23.97 -12.39 14.90
CA SER A 133 -23.62 -12.88 13.56
C SER A 133 -22.57 -11.96 12.96
N GLU A 134 -21.48 -12.56 12.48
CA GLU A 134 -20.37 -11.87 11.82
C GLU A 134 -20.84 -11.09 10.58
N SER A 135 -21.83 -11.63 9.86
CA SER A 135 -22.47 -10.97 8.71
C SER A 135 -23.22 -9.69 9.12
N LEU A 136 -23.92 -9.69 10.26
CA LEU A 136 -24.64 -8.52 10.77
C LEU A 136 -23.70 -7.40 11.24
N GLY A 137 -22.63 -7.78 11.95
CA GLY A 137 -21.58 -6.83 12.32
C GLY A 137 -20.94 -6.19 11.09
N SER A 138 -20.59 -7.01 10.10
CA SER A 138 -19.99 -6.58 8.83
C SER A 138 -20.88 -5.61 8.06
N HIS A 139 -22.20 -5.84 8.04
CA HIS A 139 -23.14 -4.98 7.32
C HIS A 139 -23.24 -3.56 7.92
N ASN A 140 -23.29 -3.45 9.25
CA ASN A 140 -23.33 -2.15 9.92
C ASN A 140 -22.02 -1.37 9.76
N VAL A 141 -20.88 -2.06 9.85
CA VAL A 141 -19.56 -1.49 9.60
C VAL A 141 -19.45 -0.98 8.16
N ALA A 142 -19.93 -1.73 7.17
CA ALA A 142 -19.91 -1.32 5.77
C ALA A 142 -20.69 -0.01 5.55
N TYR A 143 -21.87 0.15 6.14
CA TYR A 143 -22.64 1.40 6.04
C TYR A 143 -21.95 2.60 6.72
N GLY A 144 -21.38 2.40 7.91
CA GLY A 144 -20.61 3.45 8.58
C GLY A 144 -19.43 3.93 7.73
N ARG A 145 -18.75 2.99 7.07
CA ARG A 145 -17.65 3.26 6.15
C ARG A 145 -18.09 4.07 4.93
N VAL A 146 -19.21 3.72 4.30
CA VAL A 146 -19.76 4.49 3.15
C VAL A 146 -20.04 5.93 3.55
N ARG A 147 -20.57 6.18 4.75
CA ARG A 147 -20.83 7.55 5.22
C ARG A 147 -19.54 8.37 5.36
N GLY A 148 -18.49 7.80 5.97
CA GLY A 148 -17.18 8.46 6.05
C GLY A 148 -16.57 8.70 4.67
N LEU A 149 -16.75 7.76 3.75
CA LEU A 149 -16.32 7.91 2.37
C LEU A 149 -17.01 9.08 1.64
N MET A 150 -18.32 9.26 1.81
CA MET A 150 -19.06 10.38 1.22
C MET A 150 -18.55 11.74 1.71
N SER A 151 -18.19 11.88 2.99
CA SER A 151 -17.58 13.11 3.52
C SER A 151 -16.17 13.38 3.00
N SER A 152 -15.48 12.34 2.52
CA SER A 152 -14.12 12.40 1.96
C SER A 152 -14.08 12.57 0.44
N GLU A 153 -15.23 12.76 -0.21
CA GLU A 153 -15.34 12.84 -1.68
C GLU A 153 -14.33 13.78 -2.33
N LYS A 154 -14.15 14.96 -1.73
CA LYS A 154 -13.28 16.02 -2.25
C LYS A 154 -11.81 15.61 -2.29
N LEU A 155 -11.38 14.62 -1.50
CA LEU A 155 -10.00 14.13 -1.50
C LEU A 155 -9.64 13.40 -2.79
N PHE A 156 -10.64 12.80 -3.45
CA PHE A 156 -10.49 12.07 -4.71
C PHE A 156 -10.63 12.96 -5.95
N ASP A 157 -11.22 14.15 -5.79
CA ASP A 157 -11.45 15.08 -6.89
C ASP A 157 -10.28 16.07 -7.01
N LEU A 158 -9.49 15.93 -8.08
CA LEU A 158 -8.36 16.80 -8.38
C LEU A 158 -8.75 18.08 -9.12
N SER A 159 -10.03 18.32 -9.44
CA SER A 159 -10.46 19.51 -10.19
C SER A 159 -9.99 20.81 -9.51
N ASP A 160 -10.10 20.88 -8.19
CA ASP A 160 -9.69 22.02 -7.35
C ASP A 160 -8.18 22.08 -7.04
N GLU A 161 -7.39 21.07 -7.42
CA GLU A 161 -5.95 21.07 -7.15
C GLU A 161 -5.26 22.18 -7.98
N PRO A 162 -4.37 23.01 -7.38
CA PRO A 162 -3.73 24.11 -8.08
C PRO A 162 -2.98 23.62 -9.34
N GLN A 163 -3.11 24.35 -10.44
CA GLN A 163 -2.52 23.96 -11.73
C GLN A 163 -1.00 23.73 -11.62
N LYS A 164 -0.30 24.54 -10.83
CA LYS A 164 1.14 24.37 -10.56
C LYS A 164 1.47 22.99 -9.99
N ILE A 165 0.62 22.44 -9.12
CA ILE A 165 0.83 21.11 -8.53
C ILE A 165 0.55 20.03 -9.58
N LYS A 166 -0.55 20.14 -10.32
CA LYS A 166 -0.86 19.23 -11.45
C LYS A 166 0.29 19.19 -12.46
N ASP A 167 0.82 20.33 -12.84
CA ASP A 167 1.94 20.44 -13.79
C ASP A 167 3.22 19.81 -13.21
N ARG A 168 3.45 19.91 -11.89
CA ARG A 168 4.62 19.33 -11.21
C ARG A 168 4.56 17.81 -11.16
N TYR A 169 3.37 17.22 -11.02
CA TYR A 169 3.18 15.76 -11.02
C TYR A 169 3.07 15.19 -12.45
N GLY A 170 2.45 15.93 -13.36
CA GLY A 170 2.10 15.46 -14.69
C GLY A 170 0.68 14.89 -14.77
N ASN A 171 0.27 14.50 -15.97
CA ASN A 171 -1.12 14.17 -16.29
C ASN A 171 -1.43 12.67 -16.33
N SER A 172 -0.44 11.81 -16.09
CA SER A 172 -0.66 10.36 -16.14
C SER A 172 -1.56 9.89 -15.00
N LEU A 173 -2.20 8.73 -15.16
CA LEU A 173 -3.04 8.17 -14.10
C LEU A 173 -2.24 7.89 -12.83
N PHE A 174 -0.98 7.44 -12.95
CA PHE A 174 -0.10 7.22 -11.80
C PHE A 174 0.19 8.53 -11.06
N ALA A 175 0.46 9.62 -11.79
CA ALA A 175 0.66 10.95 -11.22
C ALA A 175 -0.60 11.45 -10.48
N GLN A 176 -1.78 11.26 -11.07
CA GLN A 176 -3.05 11.63 -10.45
C GLN A 176 -3.32 10.83 -9.17
N GLN A 177 -3.08 9.51 -9.20
CA GLN A 177 -3.26 8.66 -8.03
C GLN A 177 -2.26 8.98 -6.92
N ALA A 178 -1.02 9.37 -7.26
CA ALA A 178 -0.06 9.85 -6.27
C ALA A 178 -0.52 11.17 -5.61
N MET A 179 -1.10 12.11 -6.38
CA MET A 179 -1.70 13.33 -5.82
C MET A 179 -2.86 13.02 -4.87
N VAL A 180 -3.77 12.12 -5.26
CA VAL A 180 -4.86 11.67 -4.38
C VAL A 180 -4.31 10.97 -3.14
N ALA A 181 -3.29 10.12 -3.28
CA ALA A 181 -2.64 9.47 -2.16
C ALA A 181 -2.05 10.47 -1.16
N ARG A 182 -1.37 11.52 -1.64
CA ARG A 182 -0.89 12.61 -0.78
C ARG A 182 -2.02 13.25 0.00
N ARG A 183 -3.14 13.58 -0.65
CA ARG A 183 -4.30 14.20 0.00
C ARG A 183 -4.97 13.30 1.02
N LEU A 184 -5.03 12.00 0.75
CA LEU A 184 -5.54 11.00 1.69
C LEU A 184 -4.64 10.89 2.93
N VAL A 185 -3.32 10.81 2.74
CA VAL A 185 -2.33 10.80 3.84
C VAL A 185 -2.43 12.09 4.66
N GLU A 186 -2.47 13.25 4.00
CA GLU A 186 -2.66 14.57 4.64
C GLU A 186 -3.97 14.64 5.45
N ALA A 187 -5.03 13.98 5.00
CA ALA A 187 -6.30 13.87 5.71
C ALA A 187 -6.32 12.78 6.80
N GLY A 188 -5.25 11.99 6.93
CA GLY A 188 -5.07 10.99 7.97
C GLY A 188 -5.41 9.55 7.59
N THR A 189 -5.51 9.20 6.30
CA THR A 189 -5.60 7.80 5.85
C THR A 189 -4.30 7.06 6.19
N PRO A 190 -4.35 6.00 7.02
CA PRO A 190 -3.20 5.19 7.43
C PRO A 190 -2.41 4.55 6.29
N PHE A 191 -3.08 4.07 5.25
CA PHE A 191 -2.39 3.37 4.17
C PHE A 191 -3.04 3.60 2.81
N VAL A 192 -2.21 4.03 1.86
CA VAL A 192 -2.58 4.16 0.46
C VAL A 192 -1.60 3.37 -0.40
N LYS A 193 -2.11 2.39 -1.15
CA LYS A 193 -1.34 1.67 -2.17
C LYS A 193 -1.59 2.32 -3.52
N VAL A 194 -0.53 2.67 -4.25
CA VAL A 194 -0.62 3.08 -5.66
C VAL A 194 0.20 2.12 -6.51
N ALA A 195 -0.49 1.28 -7.30
CA ALA A 195 0.17 0.31 -8.15
C ALA A 195 0.28 0.79 -9.61
N ARG A 196 1.49 0.67 -10.16
CA ARG A 196 1.78 0.87 -11.58
C ARG A 196 2.11 -0.45 -12.25
N ALA A 197 1.24 -0.93 -13.14
CA ALA A 197 1.46 -2.18 -13.87
C ALA A 197 2.50 -2.01 -15.00
N TRP A 198 2.76 -3.12 -15.72
CA TRP A 198 3.63 -3.24 -16.90
C TRP A 198 5.14 -3.37 -16.63
N TRP A 199 5.55 -3.68 -15.41
CA TRP A 199 6.94 -4.02 -15.07
C TRP A 199 7.35 -5.46 -15.45
N ASP A 200 6.45 -6.23 -16.07
CA ASP A 200 6.64 -7.62 -16.52
C ASP A 200 7.13 -7.73 -17.96
N SER A 201 8.18 -6.97 -18.30
CA SER A 201 8.70 -6.90 -19.66
C SER A 201 9.59 -8.09 -20.04
N HIS A 202 8.96 -9.20 -20.43
CA HIS A 202 9.63 -10.37 -21.04
C HIS A 202 10.16 -10.15 -22.46
N GLY A 203 9.87 -9.00 -23.06
CA GLY A 203 10.47 -8.49 -24.28
C GLY A 203 10.45 -6.96 -24.30
N GLN A 204 11.22 -6.35 -25.20
CA GLN A 204 11.27 -4.88 -25.37
C GLN A 204 11.53 -4.12 -24.06
N ASN A 205 12.35 -4.71 -23.16
CA ASN A 205 12.54 -4.20 -21.81
C ASN A 205 13.11 -2.78 -21.79
N PHE A 206 13.99 -2.45 -22.74
CA PHE A 206 14.61 -1.13 -22.82
C PHE A 206 13.59 -0.04 -23.15
N GLU A 207 12.74 -0.27 -24.14
CA GLU A 207 11.66 0.65 -24.54
C GLU A 207 10.64 0.80 -23.40
N THR A 208 10.21 -0.31 -22.80
CA THR A 208 9.29 -0.28 -21.65
C THR A 208 9.90 0.50 -20.48
N HIS A 209 11.17 0.28 -20.15
CA HIS A 209 11.80 0.98 -19.02
C HIS A 209 12.08 2.47 -19.31
N LEU A 210 12.29 2.87 -20.57
CA LEU A 210 12.40 4.29 -20.92
C LEU A 210 11.12 5.07 -20.56
N GLU A 211 9.95 4.45 -20.71
CA GLU A 211 8.68 5.02 -20.28
C GLU A 211 8.52 4.91 -18.75
N LEU A 212 8.53 3.68 -18.22
CA LEU A 212 8.11 3.41 -16.84
C LEU A 212 9.08 3.98 -15.80
N VAL A 213 10.40 3.89 -16.03
CA VAL A 213 11.38 4.43 -15.09
C VAL A 213 11.37 5.95 -15.09
N THR A 214 11.11 6.58 -16.24
CA THR A 214 10.99 8.04 -16.34
C THR A 214 9.76 8.55 -15.60
N GLU A 215 8.62 7.90 -15.79
CA GLU A 215 7.39 8.20 -15.05
C GLU A 215 7.58 7.98 -13.54
N LEU A 216 8.13 6.82 -13.14
CA LEU A 216 8.37 6.50 -11.73
C LEU A 216 9.33 7.51 -11.06
N ASP A 217 10.47 7.81 -11.70
CA ASP A 217 11.45 8.77 -11.17
C ASP A 217 10.83 10.16 -11.00
N HIS A 218 9.99 10.59 -11.94
CA HIS A 218 9.33 11.87 -11.87
C HIS A 218 8.26 11.92 -10.79
N VAL A 219 7.30 10.99 -10.80
CA VAL A 219 6.15 11.03 -9.89
C VAL A 219 6.58 10.79 -8.46
N MET A 220 7.48 9.82 -8.21
CA MET A 220 7.96 9.53 -6.87
C MET A 220 8.77 10.69 -6.28
N SER A 221 9.70 11.29 -7.06
CA SER A 221 10.45 12.44 -6.56
C SER A 221 9.54 13.64 -6.28
N THR A 222 8.57 13.91 -7.16
CA THR A 222 7.57 14.95 -6.95
C THR A 222 6.73 14.72 -5.69
N LEU A 223 6.32 13.47 -5.43
CA LEU A 223 5.56 13.09 -4.24
C LEU A 223 6.38 13.28 -2.96
N LEU A 224 7.63 12.83 -2.95
CA LEU A 224 8.53 13.01 -1.80
C LEU A 224 8.74 14.49 -1.48
N ASP A 225 9.02 15.31 -2.50
CA ASP A 225 9.16 16.75 -2.32
C ASP A 225 7.85 17.39 -1.80
N ASP A 226 6.68 16.95 -2.28
CA ASP A 226 5.36 17.47 -1.81
C ASP A 226 5.09 17.10 -0.36
N LEU A 227 5.44 15.88 0.05
CA LEU A 227 5.31 15.44 1.44
C LEU A 227 6.30 16.19 2.34
N GLU A 228 7.53 16.40 1.90
CA GLU A 228 8.56 17.15 2.64
C GLU A 228 8.19 18.63 2.80
N GLU A 229 7.77 19.30 1.72
CA GLU A 229 7.32 20.70 1.75
C GLU A 229 6.12 20.93 2.70
N ARG A 230 5.31 19.88 2.94
CA ARG A 230 4.17 19.91 3.86
C ARG A 230 4.52 19.45 5.27
N GLY A 231 5.75 19.04 5.53
CA GLY A 231 6.17 18.43 6.80
C GLY A 231 5.56 17.06 7.06
N LEU A 232 4.96 16.41 6.06
CA LEU A 232 4.32 15.10 6.19
C LEU A 232 5.32 13.95 6.06
N LEU A 233 6.47 14.16 5.41
CA LEU A 233 7.46 13.09 5.18
C LEU A 233 8.07 12.54 6.49
N GLU A 234 8.13 13.36 7.53
CA GLU A 234 8.61 12.95 8.86
C GLU A 234 7.69 11.89 9.50
N ASP A 235 6.38 11.94 9.20
CA ASP A 235 5.36 11.05 9.74
C ASP A 235 4.79 10.05 8.71
N THR A 236 5.28 10.09 7.47
CA THR A 236 4.80 9.23 6.37
C THR A 236 5.93 8.34 5.83
N LEU A 237 5.75 7.03 5.93
CA LEU A 237 6.64 6.06 5.30
C LEU A 237 6.25 5.84 3.83
N VAL A 238 7.11 6.23 2.90
CA VAL A 238 6.94 5.94 1.47
C VAL A 238 7.75 4.71 1.08
N ILE A 239 7.06 3.70 0.55
CA ILE A 239 7.63 2.39 0.20
C ILE A 239 7.55 2.18 -1.31
N THR A 240 8.70 1.91 -1.95
CA THR A 240 8.74 1.39 -3.33
C THR A 240 9.03 -0.09 -3.28
N LEU A 241 8.09 -0.90 -3.76
CA LEU A 241 8.10 -2.36 -3.62
C LEU A 241 7.47 -3.05 -4.84
N ALA A 242 7.87 -4.28 -5.08
CA ALA A 242 7.32 -5.20 -6.07
C ALA A 242 7.11 -6.59 -5.44
N GLU A 243 6.63 -7.57 -6.20
CA GLU A 243 6.55 -8.97 -5.77
C GLU A 243 7.90 -9.71 -5.83
N PHE A 244 8.75 -9.34 -6.80
CA PHE A 244 10.10 -9.83 -7.03
C PHE A 244 10.81 -8.94 -8.07
N GLY A 245 12.12 -9.16 -8.26
CA GLY A 245 12.93 -8.46 -9.26
C GLY A 245 12.94 -9.14 -10.63
N ARG A 246 13.82 -8.62 -11.50
CA ARG A 246 14.03 -9.14 -12.86
C ARG A 246 15.44 -9.63 -13.03
N THR A 247 15.62 -10.68 -13.82
CA THR A 247 16.92 -11.31 -14.05
C THR A 247 17.96 -10.25 -14.46
N PRO A 248 19.22 -10.36 -14.00
CA PRO A 248 20.29 -9.45 -14.42
C PRO A 248 20.62 -9.63 -15.90
N THR A 249 20.38 -10.83 -16.45
CA THR A 249 20.60 -11.21 -17.85
C THR A 249 19.45 -10.79 -18.76
N ILE A 250 19.77 -10.33 -19.98
CA ILE A 250 18.78 -10.05 -21.03
C ILE A 250 18.46 -11.34 -21.80
N ASN A 251 17.17 -11.65 -21.95
CA ASN A 251 16.73 -12.83 -22.69
C ASN A 251 16.75 -12.59 -24.23
N ALA A 252 16.46 -13.64 -25.02
CA ALA A 252 16.50 -13.57 -26.48
C ALA A 252 15.50 -12.57 -27.11
N SER A 253 14.48 -12.16 -26.37
CA SER A 253 13.46 -11.19 -26.79
C SER A 253 13.78 -9.76 -26.37
N LEU A 254 15.03 -9.48 -25.95
CA LEU A 254 15.44 -8.21 -25.36
C LEU A 254 14.63 -7.86 -24.10
N GLY A 255 14.19 -8.90 -23.38
CA GLY A 255 13.42 -8.84 -22.14
C GLY A 255 14.23 -9.24 -20.91
N ARG A 256 13.54 -9.33 -19.77
CA ARG A 256 14.06 -9.96 -18.55
C ARG A 256 13.01 -10.88 -17.93
N ASP A 257 13.46 -12.01 -17.42
CA ASP A 257 12.60 -13.02 -16.79
C ASP A 257 12.48 -12.81 -15.27
N HIS A 258 11.60 -13.59 -14.63
CA HIS A 258 11.29 -13.51 -13.21
C HIS A 258 12.53 -13.79 -12.33
N PHE A 259 12.71 -13.01 -11.26
CA PHE A 259 13.90 -13.14 -10.42
C PHE A 259 13.67 -12.77 -8.96
N ALA A 260 13.47 -13.80 -8.13
CA ALA A 260 13.19 -13.65 -6.70
C ALA A 260 14.40 -13.96 -5.79
N ARG A 261 15.59 -14.15 -6.38
CA ARG A 261 16.81 -14.57 -5.66
C ARG A 261 17.63 -13.39 -5.13
N ALA A 262 17.56 -12.25 -5.79
CA ALA A 262 18.18 -11.00 -5.36
C ALA A 262 17.45 -9.82 -6.00
N TRP A 263 16.90 -8.93 -5.19
CA TRP A 263 16.20 -7.73 -5.67
C TRP A 263 16.16 -6.64 -4.59
N SER A 264 15.53 -5.51 -4.91
CA SER A 264 15.63 -4.30 -4.11
C SER A 264 14.28 -3.70 -3.77
N ALA A 265 14.25 -2.99 -2.64
CA ALA A 265 13.15 -2.13 -2.21
C ALA A 265 13.72 -0.81 -1.66
N SER A 266 12.89 0.22 -1.57
CA SER A 266 13.26 1.49 -0.94
C SER A 266 12.26 1.92 0.12
N LEU A 267 12.75 2.43 1.24
CA LEU A 267 11.97 3.01 2.32
C LEU A 267 12.39 4.47 2.49
N THR A 268 11.45 5.42 2.54
CA THR A 268 11.76 6.86 2.61
C THR A 268 10.86 7.55 3.63
N GLY A 269 11.44 8.43 4.45
CA GLY A 269 10.70 9.13 5.51
C GLY A 269 10.40 8.25 6.73
N CYS A 270 9.65 8.79 7.70
CA CYS A 270 9.10 8.10 8.88
C CYS A 270 9.98 7.00 9.52
N GLY A 271 10.82 7.38 10.48
CA GLY A 271 11.62 6.44 11.27
C GLY A 271 12.72 5.72 10.50
N ILE A 272 12.92 6.03 9.21
CA ILE A 272 13.99 5.47 8.37
C ILE A 272 15.24 6.35 8.44
N LYS A 273 16.38 5.68 8.60
CA LYS A 273 17.70 6.30 8.48
C LYS A 273 18.05 6.50 7.01
N GLY A 274 17.72 7.68 6.49
CA GLY A 274 18.06 8.08 5.14
C GLY A 274 19.57 8.06 4.86
N GLY A 275 19.93 7.86 3.59
CA GLY A 275 21.31 7.67 3.13
C GLY A 275 21.83 6.24 3.29
N THR A 276 21.03 5.35 3.88
CA THR A 276 21.42 3.96 4.12
C THR A 276 21.34 3.13 2.84
N VAL A 277 22.36 2.32 2.60
CA VAL A 277 22.36 1.28 1.58
C VAL A 277 22.64 -0.05 2.26
N PHE A 278 21.60 -0.86 2.44
CA PHE A 278 21.66 -2.12 3.16
C PHE A 278 21.81 -3.31 2.20
N GLY A 279 22.81 -4.14 2.48
CA GLY A 279 23.11 -5.35 1.73
C GLY A 279 23.70 -5.11 0.34
N ALA A 280 24.09 -6.21 -0.29
CA ALA A 280 24.70 -6.22 -1.62
C ALA A 280 24.50 -7.58 -2.31
N THR A 281 24.51 -7.55 -3.64
CA THR A 281 24.60 -8.75 -4.48
C THR A 281 26.06 -9.07 -4.84
N ASP A 282 26.30 -10.25 -5.39
CA ASP A 282 27.53 -10.55 -6.11
C ASP A 282 27.69 -9.67 -7.38
N GLU A 283 28.87 -9.73 -8.00
CA GLU A 283 29.26 -8.85 -9.12
C GLU A 283 28.31 -8.98 -10.33
N ASP A 284 27.74 -10.17 -10.54
CA ASP A 284 26.82 -10.46 -11.64
C ASP A 284 25.34 -10.28 -11.27
N GLY A 285 25.05 -9.91 -10.01
CA GLY A 285 23.68 -9.70 -9.51
C GLY A 285 22.83 -10.98 -9.40
N GLN A 286 23.47 -12.15 -9.32
CA GLN A 286 22.85 -13.47 -9.31
C GLN A 286 22.45 -13.94 -7.89
N HIS A 287 23.22 -13.53 -6.89
CA HIS A 287 23.01 -13.92 -5.49
C HIS A 287 23.18 -12.73 -4.56
N VAL A 288 22.49 -12.76 -3.43
CA VAL A 288 22.80 -11.86 -2.33
C VAL A 288 24.11 -12.28 -1.70
N LYS A 289 25.04 -11.34 -1.58
CA LYS A 289 26.37 -11.54 -1.00
C LYS A 289 26.39 -11.15 0.47
N ASP A 290 25.79 -10.00 0.79
CA ASP A 290 25.84 -9.39 2.12
C ASP A 290 24.42 -9.13 2.64
N ASN A 291 24.18 -9.52 3.89
CA ASN A 291 22.96 -9.25 4.66
C ASN A 291 21.66 -9.66 3.95
N GLU A 292 21.57 -10.93 3.54
CA GLU A 292 20.35 -11.50 2.95
C GLU A 292 19.17 -11.43 3.91
N ILE A 293 18.04 -10.96 3.40
CA ILE A 293 16.77 -10.86 4.12
C ILE A 293 15.61 -11.38 3.26
N GLY A 294 14.53 -11.79 3.92
CA GLY A 294 13.27 -12.15 3.28
C GLY A 294 12.21 -11.05 3.42
N ALA A 295 10.97 -11.42 3.12
CA ALA A 295 9.82 -10.53 3.29
C ALA A 295 9.52 -10.23 4.77
N ALA A 296 9.81 -11.17 5.67
CA ALA A 296 9.48 -11.06 7.08
C ALA A 296 10.30 -9.95 7.76
N GLU A 297 11.62 -9.91 7.52
CA GLU A 297 12.51 -8.88 8.08
C GLU A 297 12.19 -7.48 7.51
N LEU A 298 11.86 -7.40 6.21
CA LEU A 298 11.40 -6.17 5.60
C LEU A 298 10.12 -5.65 6.26
N PHE A 299 9.13 -6.52 6.48
CA PHE A 299 7.87 -6.15 7.11
C PHE A 299 8.05 -5.78 8.59
N ALA A 300 8.91 -6.49 9.33
CA ALA A 300 9.27 -6.12 10.69
C ALA A 300 9.86 -4.70 10.75
N THR A 301 10.71 -4.37 9.77
CA THR A 301 11.31 -3.03 9.61
C THR A 301 10.24 -1.98 9.31
N ILE A 302 9.31 -2.26 8.39
CA ILE A 302 8.19 -1.37 8.05
C ILE A 302 7.31 -1.11 9.27
N TYR A 303 6.88 -2.15 9.99
CA TYR A 303 6.05 -2.00 11.19
C TYR A 303 6.76 -1.18 12.27
N LYS A 304 8.02 -1.49 12.55
CA LYS A 304 8.81 -0.75 13.54
C LYS A 304 8.99 0.72 13.15
N ALA A 305 9.22 1.03 11.87
CA ALA A 305 9.37 2.39 11.37
C ALA A 305 8.12 3.24 11.61
N VAL A 306 6.92 2.67 11.45
CA VAL A 306 5.64 3.35 11.71
C VAL A 306 5.13 3.20 13.15
N GLY A 307 5.99 2.72 14.07
CA GLY A 307 5.68 2.64 15.51
C GLY A 307 4.81 1.46 15.93
N ILE A 308 4.66 0.43 15.09
CA ILE A 308 3.96 -0.81 15.41
C ILE A 308 4.97 -1.85 15.90
N ASP A 309 4.68 -2.49 17.03
CA ASP A 309 5.48 -3.62 17.50
C ASP A 309 5.33 -4.81 16.53
N PRO A 310 6.39 -5.22 15.81
CA PRO A 310 6.32 -6.34 14.87
C PRO A 310 5.99 -7.67 15.55
N HIS A 311 6.14 -7.77 16.88
CA HIS A 311 5.79 -8.96 17.66
C HIS A 311 4.41 -8.87 18.32
N HIS A 312 3.63 -7.83 18.02
CA HIS A 312 2.24 -7.77 18.45
C HIS A 312 1.47 -9.01 17.97
N GLU A 313 0.64 -9.57 18.85
CA GLU A 313 -0.15 -10.76 18.58
C GLU A 313 -1.64 -10.45 18.49
N TYR A 314 -2.25 -10.85 17.37
CA TYR A 314 -3.70 -10.98 17.30
C TYR A 314 -4.13 -12.37 17.73
N PHE A 315 -5.42 -12.53 18.06
CA PHE A 315 -5.99 -13.82 18.43
C PHE A 315 -7.02 -14.27 17.41
N PHE A 316 -6.82 -15.46 16.85
CA PHE A 316 -7.84 -16.17 16.07
C PHE A 316 -8.34 -17.36 16.89
N GLY A 317 -9.49 -17.18 17.54
CA GLY A 317 -9.92 -18.08 18.62
C GLY A 317 -8.96 -17.99 19.79
N SER A 318 -8.39 -19.12 20.21
CA SER A 318 -7.37 -19.19 21.27
C SER A 318 -5.93 -19.16 20.76
N ARG A 319 -5.71 -19.14 19.42
CA ARG A 319 -4.37 -19.15 18.83
C ARG A 319 -3.83 -17.72 18.74
N PRO A 320 -2.67 -17.42 19.38
CA PRO A 320 -1.95 -16.18 19.11
C PRO A 320 -1.34 -16.22 17.71
N ILE A 321 -1.40 -15.09 17.03
CA ILE A 321 -0.87 -14.88 15.68
C ILE A 321 -0.02 -13.62 15.72
N PRO A 322 1.32 -13.74 15.74
CA PRO A 322 2.19 -12.58 15.70
C PRO A 322 2.15 -11.91 14.32
N LEU A 323 2.46 -10.60 14.25
CA LEU A 323 2.53 -9.81 13.01
C LEU A 323 3.70 -10.17 12.10
N VAL A 324 4.82 -10.64 12.65
CA VAL A 324 5.88 -11.34 11.91
C VAL A 324 6.16 -12.71 12.51
N ASP A 325 6.82 -13.60 11.77
CA ASP A 325 7.13 -14.94 12.28
C ASP A 325 8.07 -14.87 13.50
N PRO A 326 7.94 -15.78 14.50
CA PRO A 326 8.82 -15.77 15.67
C PRO A 326 10.29 -15.88 15.29
N GLY A 327 11.14 -15.02 15.87
CA GLY A 327 12.57 -14.95 15.59
C GLY A 327 12.95 -14.03 14.43
N THR A 328 11.98 -13.44 13.72
CA THR A 328 12.23 -12.36 12.75
C THR A 328 12.53 -11.05 13.47
N HIS A 329 13.55 -10.32 13.02
CA HIS A 329 13.90 -9.02 13.57
C HIS A 329 13.87 -7.94 12.48
N ALA A 330 13.55 -6.71 12.88
CA ALA A 330 13.70 -5.55 12.02
C ALA A 330 15.18 -5.27 11.72
N ILE A 331 15.45 -4.59 10.62
CA ILE A 331 16.79 -4.18 10.20
C ILE A 331 17.14 -2.88 10.92
N ASP A 332 17.83 -2.98 12.05
CA ASP A 332 18.15 -1.83 12.88
C ASP A 332 19.05 -0.81 12.16
N GLU A 333 19.88 -1.23 11.20
CA GLU A 333 20.71 -0.32 10.41
C GLU A 333 19.91 0.61 9.49
N VAL A 334 18.66 0.23 9.16
CA VAL A 334 17.75 0.99 8.30
C VAL A 334 16.87 1.96 9.11
N LEU A 335 16.80 1.81 10.43
CA LEU A 335 15.96 2.62 11.32
C LEU A 335 16.76 3.77 11.96
N ALA A 336 16.10 4.90 12.21
CA ALA A 336 16.68 6.14 12.73
C ALA A 336 16.79 6.20 14.26
#